data_AF-A0A8T3MNP4-F1
#
_entry.id   AF-A0A8T3MNP4-F1
#
_cell.length_a   1.000
_cell.length_b   1.000
_cell.length_c   1.000
_cell.angle_alpha   90.00
_cell.angle_beta   90.00
_cell.angle_gamma   90.00
#
_symmetry.space_group_name_H-M   'P 1'
#
loop_
_entity.id
_entity.type
_entity.pdbx_description
1 polymer ?
#
loop_
_entity_poly.entity_id
_entity_poly.type
_entity_poly.pdbx_seq_one_letter_code
_entity_poly.pdbx_strand_id
1 'polypeptide(L)'
;AANATLAQTAARFIAEGLTGWDLAGGEAAFPDPLVHRRAFEVARANGLRITLHAGEWGGAEQVRRALAVDPERIAHGPLAGDDPSLVAELIARGVTLDLCPTSNVQAGIVDSIASHPLARLHRAGVRVTLSTDDATVSDLSLTDEYVRAVELIGLTLPELWAIDRHALDVAFADEATLGPLRAEFERWGAAIRPPGAHR
;
A
#
# COMPACT_ATOMS: atom_id res chain seq x y z
N ALA A 1 20.90 -12.90 9.50
CA ALA A 1 20.62 -14.33 9.80
C ALA A 1 19.20 -14.52 10.33
N ALA A 2 18.80 -13.85 11.43
CA ALA A 2 17.47 -14.02 12.04
C ALA A 2 16.29 -13.81 11.06
N ASN A 3 16.27 -12.73 10.28
CA ASN A 3 15.16 -12.47 9.34
C ASN A 3 15.04 -13.52 8.23
N ALA A 4 16.15 -14.16 7.82
CA ALA A 4 16.10 -15.24 6.84
C ALA A 4 15.48 -16.52 7.44
N THR A 5 15.80 -16.83 8.70
CA THR A 5 15.16 -17.92 9.44
C THR A 5 13.66 -17.65 9.64
N LEU A 6 13.29 -16.40 9.92
CA LEU A 6 11.90 -15.99 10.04
C LEU A 6 11.17 -16.15 8.70
N ALA A 7 11.74 -15.71 7.58
CA ALA A 7 11.16 -15.90 6.25
C ALA A 7 10.95 -17.39 5.90
N GLN A 8 11.91 -18.25 6.24
CA GLN A 8 11.78 -19.69 6.04
C GLN A 8 10.70 -20.31 6.92
N THR A 9 10.56 -19.82 8.16
CA THR A 9 9.52 -20.28 9.08
C THR A 9 8.14 -19.85 8.59
N ALA A 10 8.02 -18.58 8.19
CA ALA A 10 6.79 -17.97 7.70
C ALA A 10 6.22 -18.76 6.52
N ALA A 11 7.06 -19.17 5.56
CA ALA A 11 6.63 -19.93 4.40
C ALA A 11 5.95 -21.28 4.71
N ARG A 12 6.14 -21.84 5.92
CA ARG A 12 5.44 -23.08 6.34
C ARG A 12 3.94 -22.86 6.53
N PHE A 13 3.51 -21.62 6.73
CA PHE A 13 2.13 -21.21 6.98
C PHE A 13 1.39 -20.75 5.72
N ILE A 14 1.95 -20.94 4.51
CA ILE A 14 1.28 -20.56 3.26
C ILE A 14 -0.06 -21.30 3.11
N ALA A 15 -0.09 -22.59 3.45
CA ALA A 15 -1.32 -23.38 3.43
C ALA A 15 -2.36 -22.92 4.50
N GLU A 16 -1.94 -22.10 5.47
CA GLU A 16 -2.78 -21.52 6.52
C GLU A 16 -3.15 -20.05 6.22
N GLY A 17 -2.81 -19.55 5.03
CA GLY A 17 -3.22 -18.22 4.56
C GLY A 17 -2.14 -17.14 4.63
N LEU A 18 -0.89 -17.47 5.00
CA LEU A 18 0.20 -16.50 4.88
C LEU A 18 0.61 -16.31 3.41
N THR A 19 0.49 -15.10 2.88
CA THR A 19 0.72 -14.86 1.44
C THR A 19 1.86 -13.89 1.12
N GLY A 20 2.32 -13.12 2.11
CA GLY A 20 3.31 -12.07 1.92
C GLY A 20 4.41 -12.06 2.98
N TRP A 21 5.51 -11.42 2.62
CA TRP A 21 6.59 -11.06 3.52
C TRP A 21 6.75 -9.53 3.51
N ASP A 22 6.85 -8.95 4.70
CA ASP A 22 7.03 -7.52 4.94
C ASP A 22 8.29 -7.25 5.75
N LEU A 23 8.87 -6.06 5.59
CA LEU A 23 9.92 -5.52 6.44
C LEU A 23 9.41 -4.21 7.03
N ALA A 24 9.25 -4.18 8.36
CA ALA A 24 8.82 -3.03 9.14
C ALA A 24 9.81 -2.73 10.27
N GLY A 25 9.63 -1.60 10.96
CA GLY A 25 10.42 -1.19 12.12
C GLY A 25 11.02 0.20 11.97
N GLY A 26 12.09 0.49 12.73
CA GLY A 26 12.73 1.81 12.73
C GLY A 26 13.50 2.12 11.45
N GLU A 27 12.79 2.50 10.39
CA GLU A 27 13.33 2.75 9.04
C GLU A 27 14.55 3.69 9.05
N ALA A 28 14.49 4.81 9.80
CA ALA A 28 15.60 5.76 9.90
C ALA A 28 16.86 5.17 10.56
N ALA A 29 16.71 4.19 11.46
CA ALA A 29 17.83 3.52 12.11
C ALA A 29 18.43 2.39 11.25
N PHE A 30 17.63 1.82 10.34
CA PHE A 30 18.02 0.71 9.46
C PHE A 30 17.66 1.01 8.00
N PRO A 31 18.30 2.01 7.37
CA PRO A 31 17.79 2.60 6.13
C PRO A 31 18.08 1.78 4.87
N ASP A 32 18.99 0.79 4.92
CA ASP A 32 19.31 -0.03 3.76
C ASP A 32 18.58 -1.39 3.83
N PRO A 33 17.52 -1.59 3.03
CA PRO A 33 16.79 -2.87 3.01
C PRO A 33 17.64 -4.03 2.51
N LEU A 34 18.74 -3.77 1.78
CA LEU A 34 19.63 -4.81 1.28
C LEU A 34 20.42 -5.52 2.39
N VAL A 35 20.51 -4.95 3.59
CA VAL A 35 20.97 -5.66 4.79
C VAL A 35 20.11 -6.91 5.06
N HIS A 36 18.84 -6.89 4.63
CA HIS A 36 17.90 -7.99 4.75
C HIS A 36 17.71 -8.77 3.44
N ARG A 37 18.55 -8.56 2.41
CA ARG A 37 18.46 -9.20 1.08
C ARG A 37 18.19 -10.70 1.16
N ARG A 38 18.92 -11.41 2.02
CA ARG A 38 18.77 -12.87 2.17
C ARG A 38 17.36 -13.28 2.63
N ALA A 39 16.69 -12.47 3.45
CA ALA A 39 15.33 -12.74 3.88
C ALA A 39 14.34 -12.61 2.72
N PHE A 40 14.44 -11.54 1.92
CA PHE A 40 13.62 -11.36 0.71
C PHE A 40 13.83 -12.48 -0.31
N GLU A 41 15.07 -12.90 -0.55
CA GLU A 41 15.38 -14.05 -1.43
C GLU A 41 14.75 -15.35 -0.93
N VAL A 42 14.84 -15.62 0.38
CA VAL A 42 14.24 -16.81 0.99
C VAL A 42 12.71 -16.76 0.91
N ALA A 43 12.09 -15.61 1.20
CA ALA A 43 10.65 -15.43 1.10
C ALA A 43 10.16 -15.73 -0.33
N ARG A 44 10.77 -15.11 -1.34
CA ARG A 44 10.44 -15.38 -2.75
C ARG A 44 10.66 -16.82 -3.17
N ALA A 45 11.80 -17.40 -2.79
CA ALA A 45 12.13 -18.77 -3.16
C ALA A 45 11.15 -19.80 -2.58
N ASN A 46 10.41 -19.44 -1.52
CA ASN A 46 9.39 -20.28 -0.91
C ASN A 46 7.95 -19.82 -1.24
N GLY A 47 7.77 -18.90 -2.19
CA GLY A 47 6.45 -18.53 -2.72
C GLY A 47 5.73 -17.38 -2.00
N LEU A 48 6.38 -16.68 -1.07
CA LEU A 48 5.81 -15.46 -0.47
C LEU A 48 6.01 -14.27 -1.40
N ARG A 49 4.96 -13.45 -1.54
CA ARG A 49 4.99 -12.16 -2.27
C ARG A 49 5.62 -11.08 -1.39
N ILE A 50 6.22 -10.05 -1.99
CA ILE A 50 7.05 -9.08 -1.25
C ILE A 50 6.41 -7.70 -1.15
N THR A 51 6.33 -7.21 0.09
CA THR A 51 6.14 -5.80 0.44
C THR A 51 7.23 -5.37 1.44
N LEU A 52 7.38 -4.07 1.67
CA LEU A 52 8.17 -3.48 2.75
C LEU A 52 7.70 -2.08 3.08
N HIS A 53 7.83 -1.68 4.34
CA HIS A 53 7.73 -0.27 4.74
C HIS A 53 8.90 0.51 4.17
N ALA A 54 8.60 1.58 3.45
CA ALA A 54 9.60 2.52 2.97
C ALA A 54 9.00 3.90 2.70
N GLY A 55 9.77 4.94 3.00
CA GLY A 55 9.39 6.33 2.82
C GLY A 55 8.46 6.88 3.90
N GLU A 56 8.40 6.22 5.06
CA GLU A 56 7.81 6.81 6.26
C GLU A 56 8.81 7.76 6.93
N TRP A 57 10.02 7.26 7.19
CA TRP A 57 11.12 8.04 7.74
C TRP A 57 12.33 7.96 6.80
N GLY A 58 12.44 8.98 5.94
CA GLY A 58 13.53 9.16 4.97
C GLY A 58 13.07 9.46 3.53
N GLY A 59 11.76 9.59 3.30
CA GLY A 59 11.18 10.17 2.08
C GLY A 59 11.44 9.36 0.81
N ALA A 60 11.43 10.06 -0.34
CA ALA A 60 11.57 9.45 -1.66
C ALA A 60 12.84 8.59 -1.84
N GLU A 61 13.96 8.97 -1.22
CA GLU A 61 15.21 8.22 -1.32
C GLU A 61 15.09 6.82 -0.70
N GLN A 62 14.34 6.68 0.39
CA GLN A 62 14.12 5.36 0.98
C GLN A 62 13.23 4.47 0.12
N VAL A 63 12.18 5.06 -0.49
CA VAL A 63 11.36 4.36 -1.49
C VAL A 63 12.23 3.88 -2.65
N ARG A 64 13.16 4.71 -3.13
CA ARG A 64 14.10 4.34 -4.20
C ARG A 64 15.01 3.18 -3.80
N ARG A 65 15.54 3.18 -2.58
CA ARG A 65 16.35 2.06 -2.06
C ARG A 65 15.53 0.79 -1.92
N ALA A 66 14.28 0.90 -1.48
CA ALA A 66 13.34 -0.22 -1.40
C ALA A 66 13.11 -0.89 -2.76
N LEU A 67 13.14 -0.14 -3.87
CA LEU A 67 13.05 -0.74 -5.21
C LEU A 67 14.20 -1.70 -5.54
N ALA A 68 15.35 -1.64 -4.85
CA ALA A 68 16.47 -2.55 -5.06
C ALA A 68 16.19 -3.98 -4.56
N VAL A 69 15.13 -4.18 -3.77
CA VAL A 69 14.67 -5.53 -3.43
C VAL A 69 13.60 -6.04 -4.39
N ASP A 70 13.17 -5.29 -5.41
CA ASP A 70 12.08 -5.62 -6.36
C ASP A 70 10.73 -5.95 -5.69
N PRO A 71 10.20 -5.07 -4.82
CA PRO A 71 8.94 -5.31 -4.15
C PRO A 71 7.77 -5.16 -5.12
N GLU A 72 6.65 -5.79 -4.78
CA GLU A 72 5.41 -5.66 -5.55
C GLU A 72 4.57 -4.49 -5.03
N ARG A 73 4.68 -4.23 -3.71
CA ARG A 73 4.09 -3.09 -3.03
C ARG A 73 5.08 -2.47 -2.05
N ILE A 74 4.92 -1.19 -1.76
CA ILE A 74 5.61 -0.47 -0.71
C ILE A 74 4.55 0.00 0.28
N ALA A 75 4.68 -0.39 1.54
CA ALA A 75 3.88 0.19 2.60
C ALA A 75 4.33 1.64 2.80
N HIS A 76 3.37 2.56 2.67
CA HIS A 76 3.52 4.01 2.69
C HIS A 76 4.18 4.61 1.43
N GLY A 77 5.32 5.29 1.58
CA GLY A 77 5.94 6.11 0.54
C GLY A 77 5.17 7.38 0.13
N PRO A 78 4.45 8.10 1.02
CA PRO A 78 3.64 9.26 0.61
C PRO A 78 4.48 10.34 -0.08
N LEU A 79 5.72 10.55 0.35
CA LEU A 79 6.62 11.57 -0.21
C LEU A 79 7.34 11.14 -1.50
N ALA A 80 7.03 9.96 -2.06
CA ALA A 80 7.58 9.56 -3.37
C ALA A 80 7.22 10.55 -4.48
N GLY A 81 6.07 11.24 -4.34
CA GLY A 81 5.59 12.22 -5.31
C GLY A 81 6.44 13.49 -5.43
N ASP A 82 7.38 13.71 -4.51
CA ASP A 82 8.26 14.88 -4.54
C ASP A 82 9.47 14.67 -5.46
N ASP A 83 9.69 13.45 -5.96
CA ASP A 83 10.69 13.09 -6.96
C ASP A 83 10.03 12.58 -8.25
N PRO A 84 9.94 13.41 -9.31
CA PRO A 84 9.33 13.01 -10.58
C PRO A 84 9.98 11.80 -11.25
N SER A 85 11.29 11.59 -11.04
CA SER A 85 11.99 10.44 -11.61
C SER A 85 11.61 9.14 -10.89
N LEU A 86 11.39 9.20 -9.58
CA LEU A 86 10.88 8.07 -8.80
C LEU A 86 9.44 7.76 -9.18
N VAL A 87 8.60 8.78 -9.37
CA VAL A 87 7.22 8.59 -9.87
C VAL A 87 7.21 7.84 -11.19
N ALA A 88 8.05 8.25 -12.15
CA ALA A 88 8.16 7.56 -13.43
C ALA A 88 8.63 6.11 -13.27
N GLU A 89 9.57 5.85 -12.36
CA GLU A 89 10.06 4.50 -12.07
C GLU A 89 9.00 3.61 -11.42
N LEU A 90 8.24 4.12 -10.45
CA LEU A 90 7.13 3.41 -9.81
C LEU A 90 6.07 3.00 -10.83
N ILE A 91 5.71 3.91 -11.74
CA ILE A 91 4.75 3.65 -12.83
C ILE A 91 5.30 2.59 -13.78
N ALA A 92 6.56 2.72 -14.21
CA ALA A 92 7.18 1.80 -15.15
C ALA A 92 7.31 0.38 -14.59
N ARG A 93 7.64 0.25 -13.29
CA ARG A 93 7.71 -1.04 -12.59
C ARG A 93 6.34 -1.57 -12.17
N GLY A 94 5.32 -0.71 -12.12
CA GLY A 94 3.98 -1.06 -11.68
C GLY A 94 3.89 -1.34 -10.17
N VAL A 95 4.82 -0.82 -9.37
CA VAL A 95 4.84 -0.96 -7.90
C VAL A 95 3.70 -0.15 -7.30
N THR A 96 2.99 -0.74 -6.35
CA THR A 96 1.88 -0.05 -5.65
C THR A 96 2.35 0.56 -4.33
N LEU A 97 1.89 1.77 -4.01
CA LEU A 97 2.08 2.39 -2.70
C LEU A 97 0.83 2.16 -1.84
N ASP A 98 0.98 1.47 -0.72
CA ASP A 98 -0.11 1.26 0.24
C ASP A 98 -0.16 2.44 1.22
N LEU A 99 -1.03 3.43 0.95
CA LEU A 99 -1.02 4.71 1.66
C LEU A 99 -1.98 4.73 2.85
N CYS A 100 -1.53 5.33 3.95
CA CYS A 100 -2.24 5.36 5.23
C CYS A 100 -2.33 6.81 5.75
N PRO A 101 -3.26 7.65 5.24
CA PRO A 101 -3.25 9.09 5.50
C PRO A 101 -3.27 9.47 6.98
N THR A 102 -4.11 8.82 7.81
CA THR A 102 -4.17 9.15 9.24
C THR A 102 -2.90 8.75 9.97
N SER A 103 -2.39 7.53 9.74
CA SER A 103 -1.12 7.09 10.29
C SER A 103 0.03 8.02 9.88
N ASN A 104 0.10 8.41 8.60
CA ASN A 104 1.15 9.31 8.12
C ASN A 104 1.14 10.69 8.79
N VAL A 105 -0.04 11.23 9.14
CA VAL A 105 -0.13 12.47 9.92
C VAL A 105 0.25 12.25 11.38
N GLN A 106 -0.22 11.18 12.02
CA GLN A 106 0.09 10.88 13.42
C GLN A 106 1.58 10.57 13.65
N ALA A 107 2.23 9.97 12.65
CA ALA A 107 3.66 9.71 12.61
C ALA A 107 4.51 10.95 12.27
N GLY A 108 3.89 12.09 11.93
CA GLY A 108 4.57 13.34 11.59
C GLY A 108 5.27 13.31 10.22
N ILE A 109 4.84 12.43 9.32
CA ILE A 109 5.42 12.23 7.97
C ILE A 109 4.82 13.24 6.99
N VAL A 110 3.53 13.52 7.14
CA VAL A 110 2.76 14.49 6.36
C VAL A 110 2.09 15.47 7.31
N ASP A 111 2.07 16.76 6.96
CA ASP A 111 1.59 17.83 7.85
C ASP A 111 0.11 17.71 8.24
N SER A 112 -0.75 17.28 7.30
CA SER A 112 -2.19 17.21 7.51
C SER A 112 -2.86 16.25 6.54
N ILE A 113 -4.07 15.81 6.86
CA ILE A 113 -4.86 14.96 5.95
C ILE A 113 -5.14 15.70 4.64
N ALA A 114 -5.49 16.99 4.70
CA ALA A 114 -5.81 17.77 3.50
C ALA A 114 -4.62 17.95 2.54
N SER A 115 -3.39 17.94 3.06
CA SER A 115 -2.16 18.00 2.26
C SER A 115 -1.62 16.63 1.85
N HIS A 116 -2.32 15.54 2.17
CA HIS A 116 -1.84 14.18 1.90
C HIS A 116 -1.72 13.90 0.39
N PRO A 117 -0.59 13.34 -0.08
CA PRO A 117 -0.28 13.25 -1.51
C PRO A 117 -1.04 12.15 -2.26
N LEU A 118 -1.90 11.37 -1.59
CA LEU A 118 -2.62 10.22 -2.17
C LEU A 118 -3.35 10.58 -3.48
N ALA A 119 -4.18 11.63 -3.50
CA ALA A 119 -4.90 12.01 -4.73
C ALA A 119 -3.96 12.47 -5.83
N ARG A 120 -2.88 13.19 -5.49
CA ARG A 120 -1.87 13.65 -6.44
C ARG A 120 -1.12 12.48 -7.07
N LEU A 121 -0.70 11.50 -6.26
CA LEU A 121 -0.01 10.28 -6.71
C LEU A 121 -0.91 9.45 -7.63
N HIS A 122 -2.16 9.21 -7.21
CA HIS A 122 -3.15 8.49 -8.02
C HIS A 122 -3.34 9.16 -9.40
N ARG A 123 -3.59 10.47 -9.42
CA ARG A 123 -3.78 11.25 -10.66
C ARG A 123 -2.54 11.34 -11.54
N ALA A 124 -1.35 11.23 -10.95
CA ALA A 124 -0.09 11.13 -11.68
C ALA A 124 0.13 9.74 -12.32
N GLY A 125 -0.75 8.76 -12.05
CA GLY A 125 -0.67 7.40 -12.58
C GLY A 125 0.06 6.42 -11.67
N VAL A 126 0.51 6.85 -10.49
CA VAL A 126 1.07 5.93 -9.49
C VAL A 126 -0.05 5.05 -8.97
N ARG A 127 0.21 3.74 -8.92
CA ARG A 127 -0.70 2.76 -8.33
C ARG A 127 -0.69 2.96 -6.81
N VAL A 128 -1.86 3.18 -6.22
CA VAL A 128 -2.00 3.37 -4.78
C VAL A 128 -3.14 2.51 -4.22
N THR A 129 -3.04 2.13 -2.95
CA THR A 129 -4.18 1.67 -2.14
C THR A 129 -4.38 2.63 -0.96
N LEU A 130 -5.52 2.48 -0.26
CA LEU A 130 -5.85 3.23 0.94
C LEU A 130 -6.06 2.23 2.09
N SER A 131 -5.38 2.44 3.22
CA SER A 131 -5.40 1.55 4.38
C SER A 131 -5.39 2.35 5.69
N THR A 132 -5.76 1.70 6.79
CA THR A 132 -5.76 2.30 8.14
C THR A 132 -4.39 2.27 8.81
N ASP A 133 -3.50 1.39 8.35
CA ASP A 133 -2.33 0.96 9.12
C ASP A 133 -2.77 0.32 10.45
N ASP A 134 -2.35 0.86 11.60
CA ASP A 134 -2.75 0.42 12.93
C ASP A 134 -4.10 1.01 13.38
N ALA A 135 -5.21 0.37 13.00
CA ALA A 135 -6.57 0.86 13.32
C ALA A 135 -6.81 1.20 14.81
N THR A 136 -6.19 0.45 15.75
CA THR A 136 -6.32 0.72 17.19
C THR A 136 -5.43 1.86 17.69
N VAL A 137 -4.27 2.07 17.07
CA VAL A 137 -3.37 3.17 17.44
C VAL A 137 -3.90 4.46 16.86
N SER A 138 -4.37 4.40 15.61
CA SER A 138 -4.87 5.57 14.90
C SER A 138 -6.31 5.95 15.25
N ASP A 139 -7.01 5.09 16.00
CA ASP A 139 -8.39 5.28 16.50
C ASP A 139 -9.37 5.63 15.37
N LEU A 140 -9.37 4.80 14.32
CA LEU A 140 -10.29 4.93 13.20
C LEU A 140 -10.58 3.60 12.50
N SER A 141 -11.64 3.61 11.70
CA SER A 141 -11.98 2.54 10.76
C SER A 141 -11.56 2.89 9.33
N LEU A 142 -11.60 1.90 8.43
CA LEU A 142 -11.39 2.13 6.99
C LEU A 142 -12.47 3.06 6.40
N THR A 143 -13.70 3.03 6.94
CA THR A 143 -14.76 3.97 6.54
C THR A 143 -14.36 5.41 6.85
N ASP A 144 -13.70 5.65 7.98
CA ASP A 144 -13.22 6.99 8.33
C ASP A 144 -12.11 7.46 7.38
N GLU A 145 -11.20 6.56 6.95
CA GLU A 145 -10.22 6.86 5.90
C GLU A 145 -10.92 7.23 4.58
N TYR A 146 -11.95 6.49 4.18
CA TYR A 146 -12.72 6.79 2.96
C TYR A 146 -13.41 8.16 3.02
N VAL A 147 -14.04 8.49 4.14
CA VAL A 147 -14.67 9.81 4.33
C VAL A 147 -13.61 10.91 4.24
N ARG A 148 -12.48 10.77 4.95
CA ARG A 148 -11.37 11.72 4.92
C ARG A 148 -10.76 11.87 3.52
N ALA A 149 -10.63 10.78 2.79
CA ALA A 149 -10.10 10.77 1.44
C ALA A 149 -10.95 11.58 0.46
N VAL A 150 -12.28 11.52 0.61
CA VAL A 150 -13.19 12.30 -0.23
C VAL A 150 -13.30 13.75 0.26
N GLU A 151 -13.56 13.96 1.56
CA GLU A 151 -13.89 15.27 2.11
C GLU A 151 -12.66 16.19 2.29
N LEU A 152 -11.49 15.62 2.60
CA LEU A 152 -10.29 16.38 2.97
C LEU A 152 -9.16 16.25 1.95
N ILE A 153 -8.86 15.03 1.46
CA ILE A 153 -7.83 14.81 0.43
C ILE A 153 -8.32 15.23 -0.96
N GLY A 154 -9.64 15.22 -1.17
CA GLY A 154 -10.28 15.66 -2.41
C GLY A 154 -10.28 14.60 -3.51
N LEU A 155 -10.30 13.31 -3.16
CA LEU A 155 -10.67 12.26 -4.10
C LEU A 155 -12.15 12.37 -4.47
N THR A 156 -12.47 12.10 -5.73
CA THR A 156 -13.83 11.85 -6.15
C THR A 156 -14.24 10.42 -5.81
N LEU A 157 -15.53 10.13 -5.69
CA LEU A 157 -16.02 8.77 -5.48
C LEU A 157 -15.54 7.78 -6.57
N PRO A 158 -15.52 8.14 -7.88
CA PRO A 158 -14.94 7.26 -8.90
C PRO A 158 -13.44 6.99 -8.73
N GLU A 159 -12.65 7.96 -8.28
CA GLU A 159 -11.22 7.74 -7.99
C GLU A 159 -11.04 6.82 -6.79
N LEU A 160 -11.79 7.04 -5.71
CA LEU A 160 -11.77 6.16 -4.54
C LEU A 160 -12.16 4.72 -4.93
N TRP A 161 -13.23 4.57 -5.71
CA TRP A 161 -13.66 3.28 -6.25
C TRP A 161 -12.55 2.58 -7.05
N ALA A 162 -11.85 3.32 -7.91
CA ALA A 162 -10.75 2.78 -8.70
C ALA A 162 -9.56 2.35 -7.82
N ILE A 163 -9.27 3.08 -6.75
CA ILE A 163 -8.23 2.74 -5.77
C ILE A 163 -8.58 1.44 -5.02
N ASP A 164 -9.83 1.31 -4.55
CA ASP A 164 -10.30 0.10 -3.88
C ASP A 164 -10.36 -1.10 -4.83
N ARG A 165 -10.78 -0.87 -6.08
CA ARG A 165 -10.73 -1.90 -7.12
C ARG A 165 -9.30 -2.37 -7.34
N HIS A 166 -8.35 -1.45 -7.42
CA HIS A 166 -6.93 -1.75 -7.58
C HIS A 166 -6.38 -2.53 -6.38
N ALA A 167 -6.83 -2.24 -5.15
CA ALA A 167 -6.45 -3.01 -3.97
C ALA A 167 -6.79 -4.51 -4.11
N LEU A 168 -7.92 -4.86 -4.73
CA LEU A 168 -8.27 -6.25 -5.06
C LEU A 168 -7.37 -6.85 -6.16
N ASP A 169 -6.86 -6.06 -7.10
CA ASP A 169 -5.96 -6.55 -8.16
C ASP A 169 -4.55 -6.84 -7.66
N VAL A 170 -4.09 -6.12 -6.64
CA VAL A 170 -2.74 -6.28 -6.08
C VAL A 170 -2.70 -7.03 -4.76
N ALA A 171 -3.86 -7.45 -4.24
CA ALA A 171 -3.95 -8.31 -3.09
C ALA A 171 -3.14 -9.60 -3.32
N PHE A 172 -2.42 -10.02 -2.29
CA PHE A 172 -1.71 -11.29 -2.30
C PHE A 172 -2.69 -12.43 -1.98
N ALA A 173 -3.53 -12.78 -2.94
CA ALA A 173 -4.46 -13.90 -2.87
C ALA A 173 -4.64 -14.53 -4.27
N ASP A 174 -5.19 -15.73 -4.31
CA ASP A 174 -5.41 -16.45 -5.57
C ASP A 174 -6.67 -15.97 -6.32
N GLU A 175 -6.78 -16.36 -7.59
CA GLU A 175 -7.93 -16.00 -8.43
C GLU A 175 -9.25 -16.60 -7.92
N ALA A 176 -9.19 -17.76 -7.28
CA ALA A 176 -10.35 -18.40 -6.68
C ALA A 176 -10.96 -17.53 -5.56
N THR A 177 -10.11 -16.82 -4.82
CA THR A 177 -10.52 -15.86 -3.78
C THR A 177 -10.91 -14.51 -4.38
N LEU A 178 -10.09 -13.95 -5.26
CA LEU A 178 -10.26 -12.57 -5.73
C LEU A 178 -11.33 -12.42 -6.82
N GLY A 179 -11.54 -13.45 -7.66
CA GLY A 179 -12.53 -13.42 -8.73
C GLY A 179 -13.96 -13.11 -8.22
N PRO A 180 -14.48 -13.87 -7.24
CA PRO A 180 -15.77 -13.60 -6.62
C PRO A 180 -15.85 -12.21 -5.96
N LEU A 181 -14.79 -11.80 -5.25
CA LEU A 181 -14.73 -10.50 -4.55
C LEU A 181 -14.76 -9.33 -5.53
N ARG A 182 -14.01 -9.40 -6.63
CA ARG A 182 -14.08 -8.40 -7.71
C ARG A 182 -15.45 -8.34 -8.33
N ALA A 183 -16.05 -9.49 -8.63
CA ALA A 183 -17.40 -9.52 -9.19
C ALA A 183 -18.43 -8.92 -8.23
N GLU A 184 -18.29 -9.16 -6.93
CA GLU A 184 -19.14 -8.55 -5.89
C GLU A 184 -18.94 -7.05 -5.77
N PHE A 185 -17.67 -6.61 -5.76
CA PHE A 185 -17.29 -5.21 -5.76
C PHE A 185 -17.95 -4.49 -6.94
N GLU A 186 -17.75 -4.95 -8.18
CA GLU A 186 -18.36 -4.31 -9.37
C GLU A 186 -19.90 -4.30 -9.33
N ARG A 187 -20.53 -5.37 -8.83
CA ARG A 187 -21.99 -5.41 -8.63
C ARG A 187 -22.46 -4.36 -7.63
N TRP A 188 -21.73 -4.18 -6.53
CA TRP A 188 -22.06 -3.18 -5.52
C TRP A 188 -21.93 -1.77 -6.09
N GLY A 189 -20.83 -1.46 -6.77
CA GLY A 189 -20.61 -0.15 -7.41
C GLY A 189 -21.69 0.20 -8.43
N ALA A 190 -22.10 -0.75 -9.26
CA ALA A 190 -23.18 -0.55 -10.24
C ALA A 190 -24.55 -0.27 -9.60
N ALA A 191 -24.75 -0.65 -8.34
CA ALA A 191 -25.99 -0.42 -7.59
C ALA A 191 -26.01 0.95 -6.88
N ILE A 192 -24.87 1.63 -6.75
CA ILE A 192 -24.79 2.96 -6.13
C ILE A 192 -25.42 3.99 -7.07
N ARG A 193 -26.53 4.60 -6.64
CA ARG A 193 -27.15 5.70 -7.37
C ARG A 193 -26.42 7.00 -7.00
N PRO A 194 -26.03 7.83 -7.98
CA PRO A 194 -25.45 9.13 -7.67
C PRO A 194 -26.46 9.99 -6.89
N PRO A 195 -26.00 10.79 -5.91
CA PRO A 195 -26.86 11.73 -5.20
C PRO A 195 -27.61 12.63 -6.19
N GLY A 196 -28.94 12.67 -6.10
CA GLY A 196 -29.80 13.42 -7.03
C GLY A 196 -30.50 12.60 -8.11
N ALA A 197 -30.21 11.29 -8.22
CA ALA A 197 -30.95 10.36 -9.11
C ALA A 197 -32.24 9.81 -8.48
N HIS A 198 -32.96 10.62 -7.70
CA HIS A 198 -34.32 10.33 -7.28
C HIS A 198 -35.27 10.86 -8.35
N ARG A 199 -35.95 9.95 -9.05
CA ARG A 199 -37.18 10.28 -9.79
C ARG A 199 -38.34 10.46 -8.81
#